data_AF-A0A2M7QM33-F1
#
_entry.id   AF-A0A2M7QM33-F1
#
_cell.length_a   1.000
_cell.length_b   1.000
_cell.length_c   1.000
_cell.angle_alpha   90.00
_cell.angle_beta   90.00
_cell.angle_gamma   90.00
#
_symmetry.space_group_name_H-M   'P 1'
#
loop_
_entity.id
_entity.type
_entity.pdbx_description
1 polymer ?
#
loop_
_entity_poly.entity_id
_entity_poly.type
_entity_poly.pdbx_seq_one_letter_code
_entity_poly.pdbx_strand_id
1 'polypeptide(L)' 'AIPPDSGVTLVPPGDVAALTAALRRLAGDPALRRAEGRAARERYLASFSLDAHMAQLLDIYTARDGALAAAAEGA' A
#
# COMPACT_ATOMS: atom_id res chain seq x y z
N ALA A 1 6.40 10.35 -0.53
CA ALA A 1 7.01 9.76 -1.75
C ALA A 1 6.82 8.25 -1.70
N ILE A 2 6.56 7.60 -2.82
CA ILE A 2 6.45 6.13 -2.88
C ILE A 2 7.88 5.55 -2.73
N PRO A 3 8.13 4.67 -1.74
CA PRO A 3 9.44 4.07 -1.53
C PRO A 3 9.99 3.35 -2.78
N PRO A 4 11.31 3.35 -3.04
CA PRO A 4 11.90 2.74 -4.23
C PRO A 4 11.73 1.21 -4.31
N ASP A 5 11.42 0.56 -3.19
CA ASP A 5 11.11 -0.87 -3.05
C ASP A 5 9.61 -1.19 -3.19
N SER A 6 8.77 -0.21 -3.53
CA SER A 6 7.31 -0.37 -3.65
C SER A 6 6.83 -1.26 -4.80
N GLY A 7 7.75 -1.83 -5.59
CA GLY A 7 7.41 -2.67 -6.74
C GLY A 7 6.79 -1.92 -7.90
N VAL A 8 7.08 -0.62 -8.05
CA VAL A 8 6.54 0.22 -9.15
C VAL A 8 7.60 1.15 -9.71
N THR A 9 7.61 1.31 -11.04
CA THR A 9 8.39 2.34 -11.72
C THR A 9 7.56 3.62 -11.85
N LEU A 10 8.07 4.74 -11.33
CA LEU A 10 7.42 6.05 -11.44
C LEU A 10 8.01 6.88 -12.58
N VAL A 11 7.15 7.62 -13.27
CA VAL A 11 7.54 8.54 -14.33
C VAL A 11 6.95 9.94 -14.07
N PRO A 12 7.61 11.02 -14.54
CA PRO A 12 7.05 12.36 -14.43
C PRO A 12 5.69 12.46 -15.17
N PRO A 13 4.70 13.18 -14.61
CA PRO A 13 3.45 13.44 -15.30
C PRO A 13 3.69 14.18 -16.62
N GLY A 14 3.01 13.75 -17.68
CA GLY A 14 3.12 14.36 -19.02
C GLY A 14 4.35 13.95 -19.84
N ASP A 15 5.29 13.19 -19.26
CA ASP A 15 6.47 12.71 -19.98
C ASP A 15 6.18 11.39 -20.71
N VAL A 16 5.78 11.51 -21.97
CA VAL A 16 5.48 10.37 -22.85
C VAL A 16 6.73 9.53 -23.13
N ALA A 17 7.91 10.16 -23.21
CA ALA A 17 9.15 9.45 -23.50
C ALA A 17 9.56 8.56 -22.31
N ALA A 18 9.49 9.10 -21.08
CA ALA A 18 9.76 8.35 -19.86
C ALA A 18 8.77 7.19 -19.69
N LEU A 19 7.47 7.43 -19.91
CA LEU A 19 6.45 6.38 -19.85
C LEU A 19 6.72 5.27 -20.88
N THR A 20 7.02 5.66 -22.12
CA THR A 20 7.32 4.71 -23.21
C THR A 20 8.54 3.83 -22.87
N ALA A 21 9.60 4.44 -22.34
CA ALA A 21 10.80 3.71 -21.93
C ALA A 21 10.51 2.73 -20.79
N ALA A 22 9.76 3.16 -19.76
CA ALA A 22 9.36 2.32 -18.64
C ALA A 22 8.51 1.13 -19.11
N LEU A 23 7.51 1.36 -19.97
CA LEU A 23 6.66 0.29 -20.51
C LEU A 23 7.45 -0.70 -21.36
N ARG A 24 8.37 -0.23 -22.21
CA ARG A 24 9.23 -1.12 -23.02
C ARG A 24 10.13 -1.99 -22.15
N ARG A 25 10.76 -1.41 -21.12
CA ARG A 25 11.60 -2.14 -20.16
C ARG A 25 10.77 -3.21 -19.44
N LEU A 26 9.60 -2.82 -18.93
CA LEU A 26 8.72 -3.73 -18.21
C LEU A 26 8.22 -4.86 -19.13
N ALA A 27 7.80 -4.57 -20.35
CA ALA A 27 7.37 -5.58 -21.32
C ALA A 27 8.51 -6.50 -21.79
N GLY A 28 9.73 -5.97 -21.89
CA GLY A 28 10.91 -6.71 -22.33
C GLY A 28 11.55 -7.60 -21.26
N ASP A 29 11.32 -7.33 -19.97
CA ASP A 29 11.95 -8.05 -18.86
C ASP A 29 10.92 -8.81 -17.98
N PRO A 30 10.72 -10.12 -18.21
CA PRO A 30 9.81 -10.94 -17.40
C PRO A 30 10.23 -11.09 -15.93
N ALA A 31 11.52 -10.98 -15.61
CA ALA A 31 11.99 -11.08 -14.24
C ALA A 31 11.62 -9.83 -13.46
N LEU A 32 11.85 -8.65 -14.07
CA LEU A 32 11.43 -7.36 -13.54
C LEU A 32 9.92 -7.31 -13.30
N ARG A 33 9.09 -7.73 -14.28
CA ARG A 33 7.63 -7.78 -14.10
C ARG A 33 7.20 -8.58 -12.88
N ARG A 34 7.82 -9.75 -12.68
CA ARG A 34 7.48 -10.61 -11.54
C ARG A 34 7.95 -10.00 -10.23
N ALA A 35 9.12 -9.38 -10.20
CA ALA A 35 9.64 -8.72 -9.02
C ALA A 35 8.76 -7.54 -8.59
N GLU A 36 8.48 -6.63 -9.53
CA GLU A 36 7.61 -5.47 -9.29
C GLU A 36 6.20 -5.90 -8.88
N GLY A 37 5.60 -6.87 -9.59
CA GLY A 37 4.28 -7.38 -9.26
C GLY A 37 4.18 -8.04 -7.87
N ARG A 38 5.22 -8.77 -7.44
CA ARG A 38 5.26 -9.36 -6.08
C ARG A 38 5.34 -8.26 -5.01
N ALA A 39 6.28 -7.33 -5.13
CA ALA A 39 6.43 -6.26 -4.15
C ALA A 39 5.17 -5.37 -4.07
N ALA A 40 4.54 -5.05 -5.21
CA ALA A 40 3.28 -4.32 -5.23
C ALA A 40 2.13 -5.11 -4.55
N ARG A 41 2.07 -6.43 -4.75
CA ARG A 41 1.07 -7.31 -4.11
C ARG A 41 1.25 -7.38 -2.61
N GLU A 42 2.48 -7.56 -2.13
CA GLU A 42 2.82 -7.60 -0.70
C GLU A 42 2.42 -6.29 -0.02
N ARG A 43 2.75 -5.16 -0.63
CA ARG A 43 2.35 -3.82 -0.14
C ARG A 43 0.83 -3.65 -0.10
N TYR A 44 0.12 -4.10 -1.13
CA TYR A 44 -1.35 -4.08 -1.13
C TYR A 44 -1.92 -4.86 0.05
N LEU A 45 -1.46 -6.09 0.27
CA LEU A 45 -1.95 -6.93 1.36
C LEU A 45 -1.73 -6.29 2.72
N ALA A 46 -0.55 -5.71 2.93
CA ALA A 46 -0.15 -5.12 4.20
C ALA A 46 -0.89 -3.82 4.56
N SER A 47 -1.35 -3.04 3.58
CA SER A 47 -1.81 -1.66 3.86
C SER A 47 -3.06 -1.21 3.12
N PHE A 48 -3.45 -1.90 2.06
CA PHE A 48 -4.54 -1.46 1.18
C PHE A 48 -5.62 -2.53 0.97
N SER A 49 -5.47 -3.70 1.59
CA SER A 49 -6.50 -4.73 1.58
C SER A 49 -7.68 -4.32 2.45
N LEU A 50 -8.88 -4.82 2.10
CA LEU A 50 -10.08 -4.57 2.90
C LEU A 50 -9.91 -5.06 4.34
N ASP A 51 -9.29 -6.23 4.53
CA ASP A 51 -9.03 -6.79 5.85
C ASP A 51 -8.11 -5.89 6.68
N ALA A 52 -6.99 -5.43 6.10
CA ALA A 52 -6.08 -4.50 6.77
C ALA A 52 -6.78 -3.17 7.09
N HIS A 53 -7.58 -2.65 6.15
CA HIS A 53 -8.35 -1.43 6.34
C HIS A 53 -9.38 -1.57 7.46
N MET A 54 -10.13 -2.67 7.48
CA MET A 54 -11.15 -2.93 8.50
C MET A 54 -10.53 -3.13 9.89
N ALA A 55 -9.39 -3.83 9.98
CA ALA A 55 -8.67 -3.98 11.24
C ALA A 55 -8.23 -2.62 11.80
N GLN A 56 -7.66 -1.74 10.96
CA GLN A 56 -7.26 -0.39 11.37
C GLN A 56 -8.47 0.49 11.73
N LEU A 57 -9.57 0.36 10.99
CA LEU A 57 -10.79 1.13 11.26
C LEU A 57 -11.45 0.69 12.59
N LEU A 58 -11.49 -0.62 12.87
CA LEU A 58 -11.99 -1.15 14.13
C LEU A 58 -11.11 -0.72 15.31
N ASP A 59 -9.78 -0.74 15.16
CA ASP A 59 -8.85 -0.25 16.18
C ASP A 59 -9.16 1.20 16.58
N ILE A 60 -9.48 2.07 15.61
CA ILE A 60 -9.89 3.45 15.88
C ILE A 60 -11.21 3.51 16.66
N TYR A 61 -12.20 2.68 16.31
CA TYR A 61 -13.49 2.69 16.99
C TYR A 61 -13.40 2.11 18.41
N THR A 62 -12.67 1.01 18.60
CA THR A 62 -12.55 0.32 19.89
C THR A 62 -11.51 0.95 20.82
N ALA A 63 -10.55 1.73 20.28
CA ALA A 63 -9.59 2.50 21.08
C ALA A 63 -10.26 3.47 22.05
N ARG A 64 -11.50 3.91 21.78
CA ARG A 64 -12.29 4.73 22.72
C ARG A 64 -13.20 3.93 23.63
N ASP A 65 -13.62 2.73 23.24
CA ASP A 65 -14.47 1.88 24.08
C ASP A 65 -13.71 1.38 25.33
N GLY A 66 -12.39 1.15 25.21
CA GLY A 66 -11.54 0.87 26.38
C GLY A 66 -11.38 2.07 27.33
N ALA A 67 -11.43 3.30 26.82
CA ALA A 67 -11.33 4.52 27.63
C ALA A 67 -12.66 4.92 28.30
N LEU A 68 -13.80 4.60 27.69
CA LEU A 68 -15.13 4.82 28.25
C LEU A 68 -15.52 3.75 29.28
N ALA A 69 -15.17 2.48 29.06
CA ALA A 69 -15.39 1.41 30.03
C ALA A 69 -14.57 1.61 31.32
N ALA A 70 -13.29 2.00 31.21
CA ALA A 70 -12.45 2.31 32.36
C ALA A 70 -12.91 3.55 33.15
N ALA A 71 -13.59 4.50 32.50
CA ALA A 71 -14.21 5.64 33.17
C ALA A 71 -15.56 5.29 33.85
N ALA A 72 -16.24 4.24 33.38
CA ALA A 72 -17.51 3.77 33.93
C ALA A 72 -17.34 2.79 35.11
N GLU A 73 -16.24 2.04 35.18
CA GLU A 73 -15.94 1.13 36.31
C GLU A 73 -15.32 1.84 37.54
N GLY A 74 -15.00 3.14 37.41
CA GLY A 74 -14.41 3.96 38.48
C GLY A 74 -15.36 4.96 39.15
N ALA A 75 -16.67 4.90 38.90
CA ALA A 75 -17.72 5.76 39.48
C ALA A 75 -18.70 4.95 40.33
#